data_AF-A0AAW6CWA7-F1
#
_entry.id   AF-A0AAW6CWA7-F1
#
_cell.length_a   1.000
_cell.length_b   1.000
_cell.length_c   1.000
_cell.angle_alpha   90.00
_cell.angle_beta   90.00
_cell.angle_gamma   90.00
#
_symmetry.space_group_name_H-M   'P 1'
#
loop_
_entity.id
_entity.type
_entity.pdbx_description
1 polymer ?
#
loop_
_entity_poly.entity_id
_entity_poly.type
_entity_poly.pdbx_seq_one_letter_code
_entity_poly.pdbx_strand_id
1 'polypeptide(L)'
;MAVVIAITNQKGGVGKTTTCAAFCGGLTESGKSVLAIDLDPQGNLSFSLGADAEESYTMYDVFKGNCTVKEAIQCTDNCDVIPANILLSGCELELTGVGREYLLREALSDVMDDYDYIMIDTPPALSILTINAYTAADKLIIPMIAEILSLQGIAQLKETIFAVKKYYNKDLEITGILLNKYNPRLVLTKEVEELAGMIAEQLGTKILSSRISTNVSLAEAPAHGISIMEYAPRSKATAEYRSLINEVTGVPMKKSQRKDSKRPVRRPSKKQ
;
A
#
# COMPACT_ATOMS: atom_id res chain seq x y z
N MET A 1 -3.33 11.08 -15.44
CA MET A 1 -4.02 10.64 -14.21
C MET A 1 -3.55 9.26 -13.76
N ALA A 2 -2.99 9.23 -12.56
CA ALA A 2 -2.50 8.06 -11.86
C ALA A 2 -3.63 7.06 -11.56
N VAL A 3 -3.28 5.78 -11.41
CA VAL A 3 -4.15 4.76 -10.82
C VAL A 3 -3.84 4.67 -9.33
N VAL A 4 -4.85 4.90 -8.48
CA VAL A 4 -4.71 4.87 -7.02
C VAL A 4 -5.09 3.49 -6.48
N ILE A 5 -4.14 2.83 -5.82
CA ILE A 5 -4.31 1.47 -5.28
C ILE A 5 -4.07 1.50 -3.77
N ALA A 6 -5.10 1.18 -2.99
CA ALA A 6 -4.98 1.02 -1.55
C ALA A 6 -4.83 -0.45 -1.13
N ILE A 7 -3.86 -0.71 -0.26
CA ILE A 7 -3.64 -2.02 0.35
C ILE A 7 -4.28 -2.01 1.74
N THR A 8 -5.32 -2.82 1.94
CA THR A 8 -6.14 -2.73 3.15
C THR A 8 -6.48 -4.06 3.78
N ASN A 9 -6.57 -4.05 5.11
CA ASN A 9 -7.11 -5.10 5.97
C ASN A 9 -7.13 -4.57 7.41
N GLN A 10 -8.23 -4.83 8.12
CA GLN A 10 -8.35 -4.52 9.54
C GLN A 10 -7.38 -5.33 10.42
N LYS A 11 -6.98 -6.54 10.01
CA LYS A 11 -6.03 -7.33 10.79
C LYS A 11 -4.59 -6.81 10.61
N GLY A 12 -3.89 -6.63 11.73
CA GLY A 12 -2.45 -6.35 11.75
C GLY A 12 -1.61 -7.55 11.27
N GLY A 13 -0.43 -7.29 10.72
CA GLY A 13 0.53 -8.36 10.38
C GLY A 13 0.18 -9.25 9.18
N VAL A 14 -0.84 -8.88 8.39
CA VAL A 14 -1.24 -9.63 7.18
C VAL A 14 -0.41 -9.29 5.94
N GLY A 15 0.52 -8.33 6.03
CA GLY A 15 1.44 -7.94 4.96
C GLY A 15 0.96 -6.76 4.09
N LYS A 16 0.21 -5.80 4.67
CA LYS A 16 -0.22 -4.58 3.96
C LYS A 16 0.97 -3.73 3.52
N THR A 17 1.74 -3.23 4.49
CA THR A 17 2.96 -2.45 4.28
C THR A 17 3.95 -3.14 3.37
N THR A 18 4.23 -4.43 3.61
CA THR A 18 5.15 -5.21 2.78
C THR A 18 4.68 -5.29 1.33
N THR A 19 3.37 -5.47 1.11
CA THR A 19 2.80 -5.49 -0.23
C THR A 19 2.86 -4.11 -0.88
N CYS A 20 2.53 -3.05 -0.13
CA CYS A 20 2.62 -1.67 -0.61
C CYS A 20 4.05 -1.31 -1.06
N ALA A 21 5.04 -1.57 -0.20
CA ALA A 21 6.46 -1.34 -0.51
C ALA A 21 6.94 -2.18 -1.72
N ALA A 22 6.48 -3.43 -1.84
CA ALA A 22 6.82 -4.28 -2.98
C ALA A 22 6.24 -3.74 -4.31
N PHE A 23 5.00 -3.26 -4.30
CA PHE A 23 4.38 -2.59 -5.45
C PHE A 23 5.18 -1.34 -5.86
N CYS A 24 5.52 -0.49 -4.89
CA CYS A 24 6.33 0.71 -5.15
C CYS A 24 7.65 0.35 -5.85
N GLY A 25 8.43 -0.55 -5.26
CA GLY A 25 9.71 -0.98 -5.86
C GLY A 25 9.56 -1.62 -7.24
N GLY A 26 8.55 -2.48 -7.43
CA GLY A 26 8.39 -3.23 -8.69
C GLY A 26 7.89 -2.37 -9.86
N LEU A 27 7.00 -1.42 -9.57
CA LEU A 27 6.51 -0.45 -10.54
C LEU A 27 7.63 0.54 -10.92
N THR A 28 8.39 1.06 -9.97
CA THR A 28 9.55 1.91 -10.26
C THR A 28 10.62 1.15 -11.06
N GLU A 29 10.94 -0.11 -10.71
CA GLU A 29 11.88 -0.93 -11.50
C GLU A 29 11.43 -1.03 -12.97
N SER A 30 10.12 -1.10 -13.18
CA SER A 30 9.47 -1.15 -14.49
C SER A 30 9.38 0.21 -15.20
N GLY A 31 9.89 1.28 -14.58
CA GLY A 31 9.99 2.62 -15.14
C GLY A 31 8.76 3.50 -14.94
N LYS A 32 7.89 3.16 -13.98
CA LYS A 32 6.70 3.94 -13.62
C LYS A 32 7.04 5.01 -12.58
N SER A 33 6.40 6.18 -12.68
CA SER A 33 6.41 7.16 -11.59
C SER A 33 5.41 6.74 -10.51
N VAL A 34 5.90 6.60 -9.27
CA VAL A 34 5.10 6.08 -8.16
C VAL A 34 5.20 7.03 -6.96
N LEU A 35 4.05 7.34 -6.39
CA LEU A 35 3.91 7.99 -5.08
C LEU A 35 3.39 6.98 -4.06
N ALA A 36 4.09 6.83 -2.95
CA ALA A 36 3.65 6.03 -1.81
C ALA A 36 3.07 6.94 -0.72
N ILE A 37 1.95 6.54 -0.13
CA ILE A 37 1.28 7.27 0.94
C ILE A 37 1.14 6.33 2.13
N ASP A 38 1.77 6.71 3.23
CA ASP A 38 1.59 6.02 4.51
C ASP A 38 0.45 6.72 5.28
N LEU A 39 -0.59 5.96 5.62
CA LEU A 39 -1.67 6.43 6.49
C LEU A 39 -1.70 5.68 7.82
N ASP A 40 -0.77 4.75 8.06
CA ASP A 40 -0.68 4.06 9.34
C ASP A 40 0.13 4.94 10.31
N PRO A 41 -0.43 5.36 11.47
CA PRO A 41 0.31 6.12 12.47
C PRO A 41 1.60 5.45 12.96
N GLN A 42 1.77 4.14 12.72
CA GLN A 42 3.01 3.42 13.00
C GLN A 42 4.16 3.76 12.03
N GLY A 43 3.89 4.37 10.87
CA GLY A 43 4.93 4.83 9.94
C GLY A 43 5.74 3.69 9.29
N ASN A 44 5.22 2.46 9.27
CA ASN A 44 6.00 1.29 8.84
C ASN A 44 6.35 1.34 7.35
N LEU A 45 5.48 1.92 6.49
CA LEU A 45 5.78 2.07 5.07
C LEU A 45 6.88 3.12 4.89
N SER A 46 6.73 4.25 5.59
CA SER A 46 7.68 5.36 5.61
C SER A 46 9.08 4.85 5.96
N PHE A 47 9.20 4.11 7.07
CA PHE A 47 10.44 3.46 7.49
C PHE A 47 10.98 2.48 6.44
N SER A 48 10.12 1.61 5.90
CA SER A 48 10.51 0.58 4.92
C SER A 48 11.02 1.15 3.60
N LEU A 49 10.64 2.38 3.25
CA LEU A 49 11.05 3.10 2.04
C LEU A 49 12.14 4.15 2.31
N GLY A 50 12.61 4.28 3.55
CA GLY A 50 13.67 5.22 3.91
C GLY A 50 13.23 6.68 3.93
N ALA A 51 11.93 6.97 4.12
CA ALA A 51 11.41 8.32 4.29
C ALA A 51 11.62 8.82 5.72
N ASP A 52 11.83 10.14 5.88
CA ASP A 52 11.97 10.79 7.18
C ASP A 52 10.61 11.28 7.67
N ALA A 53 10.17 10.79 8.84
CA ALA A 53 8.88 11.16 9.44
C ALA A 53 9.03 12.09 10.66
N GLU A 54 10.25 12.48 11.03
CA GLU A 54 10.53 13.30 12.20
C GLU A 54 10.70 14.77 11.85
N GLU A 55 11.53 15.09 10.85
CA GLU A 55 11.89 16.49 10.50
C GLU A 55 11.14 17.00 9.26
N SER A 56 10.29 16.18 8.65
CA SER A 56 9.58 16.48 7.41
C SER A 56 8.07 16.49 7.61
N TYR A 57 7.36 17.19 6.72
CA TYR A 57 5.90 17.15 6.71
C TYR A 57 5.39 15.73 6.43
N THR A 58 4.31 15.39 7.10
CA THR A 58 3.68 14.07 7.03
C THR A 58 2.23 14.17 6.55
N MET A 59 1.58 13.03 6.33
CA MET A 59 0.14 12.99 6.03
C MET A 59 -0.72 13.65 7.13
N TYR A 60 -0.23 13.72 8.38
CA TYR A 60 -0.91 14.49 9.42
C TYR A 60 -0.98 15.98 9.04
N ASP A 61 0.15 16.56 8.62
CA ASP A 61 0.23 17.98 8.28
C ASP A 61 -0.62 18.33 7.06
N VAL A 62 -0.67 17.42 6.08
CA VAL A 62 -1.55 17.55 4.90
C VAL A 62 -3.02 17.56 5.33
N PHE A 63 -3.44 16.62 6.18
CA PHE A 63 -4.83 16.58 6.68
C PHE A 63 -5.20 17.77 7.57
N LYS A 64 -4.22 18.36 8.27
CA LYS A 64 -4.42 19.58 9.06
C LYS A 64 -4.41 20.86 8.22
N GLY A 65 -4.00 20.79 6.95
CA GLY A 65 -3.81 21.96 6.10
C GLY A 65 -2.61 22.81 6.50
N ASN A 66 -1.64 22.23 7.21
CA ASN A 66 -0.41 22.91 7.62
C ASN A 66 0.59 23.02 6.45
N CYS A 67 0.47 22.16 5.46
CA CYS A 67 1.26 22.16 4.23
C CYS A 67 0.41 21.65 3.05
N THR A 68 0.88 21.91 1.83
CA THR A 68 0.33 21.32 0.61
C THR A 68 0.82 19.88 0.43
N VAL A 69 0.10 19.08 -0.36
CA VAL A 69 0.52 17.71 -0.70
C VAL A 69 1.93 17.69 -1.30
N LYS A 70 2.28 18.70 -2.12
CA LYS A 70 3.57 18.79 -2.82
C LYS A 70 4.73 19.07 -1.86
N GLU A 71 4.49 19.83 -0.80
CA GLU A 71 5.49 20.10 0.23
C GLU A 71 5.76 18.89 1.12
N ALA A 72 4.80 17.99 1.26
CA ALA A 72 4.93 16.75 2.03
C ALA A 72 5.58 15.59 1.24
N ILE A 73 5.74 15.74 -0.08
CA ILE A 73 6.38 14.72 -0.91
C ILE A 73 7.89 14.70 -0.68
N GLN A 74 8.41 13.52 -0.38
CA GLN A 74 9.85 13.24 -0.26
C GLN A 74 10.29 12.29 -1.35
N CYS A 75 11.39 12.63 -2.03
CA CYS A 75 12.04 11.72 -2.97
C CYS A 75 12.93 10.72 -2.22
N THR A 76 12.68 9.42 -2.40
CA THR A 76 13.58 8.35 -1.93
C THR A 76 14.29 7.70 -3.12
N ASP A 77 15.17 6.74 -2.85
CA ASP A 77 15.88 6.00 -3.91
C ASP A 77 14.93 5.15 -4.79
N ASN A 78 13.77 4.76 -4.25
CA ASN A 78 12.83 3.84 -4.90
C ASN A 78 11.57 4.52 -5.44
N CYS A 79 11.02 5.51 -4.76
CA CYS A 79 9.80 6.21 -5.16
C CYS A 79 9.64 7.53 -4.38
N ASP A 80 8.68 8.34 -4.77
CA ASP A 80 8.26 9.44 -3.91
C ASP A 80 7.37 8.90 -2.78
N VAL A 81 7.45 9.52 -1.61
CA VAL A 81 6.74 9.08 -0.40
C VAL A 81 6.18 10.29 0.34
N ILE A 82 4.93 10.19 0.82
CA ILE A 82 4.43 11.06 1.89
C ILE A 82 4.35 10.20 3.16
N PRO A 83 5.17 10.50 4.18
CA PRO A 83 5.27 9.64 5.35
C PRO A 83 4.12 9.84 6.34
N ALA A 84 4.02 8.91 7.28
CA ALA A 84 3.16 8.99 8.44
C ALA A 84 3.97 9.05 9.74
N ASN A 85 3.36 9.63 10.76
CA ASN A 85 3.86 9.56 12.13
C ASN A 85 2.71 9.35 13.12
N ILE A 86 3.04 9.23 14.41
CA ILE A 86 2.09 8.93 15.48
C ILE A 86 0.97 9.98 15.60
N LEU A 87 1.17 11.21 15.13
CA LEU A 87 0.18 12.30 15.20
C LEU A 87 -1.08 11.99 14.39
N LEU A 88 -1.00 11.13 13.36
CA LEU A 88 -2.18 10.66 12.63
C LEU A 88 -3.22 9.98 13.54
N SER A 89 -2.80 9.39 14.67
CA SER A 89 -3.74 8.82 15.65
C SER A 89 -4.63 9.88 16.30
N GLY A 90 -4.11 11.09 16.53
CA GLY A 90 -4.88 12.23 17.02
C GLY A 90 -5.79 12.82 15.94
N CYS A 91 -5.35 12.77 14.68
CA CYS A 91 -6.13 13.22 13.53
C CYS A 91 -7.52 12.56 13.48
N GLU A 92 -7.64 11.29 13.86
CA GLU A 92 -8.92 10.58 13.83
C GLU A 92 -10.02 11.24 14.68
N LEU A 93 -9.65 11.87 15.80
CA LEU A 93 -10.57 12.58 16.68
C LEU A 93 -10.75 14.05 16.26
N GLU A 94 -9.75 14.63 15.62
CA GLU A 94 -9.74 16.04 15.21
C GLU A 94 -10.50 16.28 13.90
N LEU A 95 -10.51 15.30 12.99
CA LEU A 95 -11.23 15.34 11.72
C LEU A 95 -12.74 15.25 11.97
N THR A 96 -13.36 16.40 12.26
CA THR A 96 -14.80 16.52 12.59
C THR A 96 -15.57 17.37 11.58
N GLY A 97 -14.86 18.01 10.64
CA GLY A 97 -15.45 18.87 9.61
C GLY A 97 -16.31 18.10 8.60
N VAL A 98 -17.19 18.85 7.91
CA VAL A 98 -17.96 18.33 6.77
C VAL A 98 -16.99 17.97 5.64
N GLY A 99 -17.19 16.82 5.00
CA GLY A 99 -16.34 16.37 3.89
C GLY A 99 -15.01 15.75 4.32
N ARG A 100 -14.81 15.51 5.62
CA ARG A 100 -13.60 14.89 6.18
C ARG A 100 -13.23 13.53 5.56
N GLU A 101 -14.19 12.84 4.93
CA GLU A 101 -13.99 11.58 4.23
C GLU A 101 -13.25 11.74 2.88
N TYR A 102 -13.19 12.97 2.35
CA TYR A 102 -12.63 13.29 1.03
C TYR A 102 -11.25 13.96 1.09
N LEU A 103 -10.71 14.25 2.28
CA LEU A 103 -9.49 15.04 2.46
C LEU A 103 -8.31 14.50 1.65
N LEU A 104 -8.10 13.17 1.67
CA LEU A 104 -7.03 12.57 0.88
C LEU A 104 -7.28 12.71 -0.63
N ARG A 105 -8.52 12.49 -1.09
CA ARG A 105 -8.87 12.62 -2.52
C ARG A 105 -8.63 14.05 -3.00
N GLU A 106 -9.04 15.04 -2.21
CA GLU A 106 -8.85 16.46 -2.52
C GLU A 106 -7.37 16.81 -2.54
N ALA A 107 -6.61 16.40 -1.52
CA ALA A 107 -5.16 16.63 -1.47
C ALA A 107 -4.43 16.03 -2.68
N LEU A 108 -4.80 14.81 -3.10
CA LEU A 108 -4.12 14.15 -4.23
C LEU A 108 -4.46 14.74 -5.59
N SER A 109 -5.56 15.48 -5.72
CA SER A 109 -6.00 16.05 -7.00
C SER A 109 -4.91 16.90 -7.69
N ASP A 110 -4.07 17.57 -6.90
CA ASP A 110 -2.99 18.44 -7.40
C ASP A 110 -1.77 17.70 -7.97
N VAL A 111 -1.66 16.39 -7.74
CA VAL A 111 -0.52 15.54 -8.13
C VAL A 111 -0.91 14.33 -8.98
N MET A 112 -2.21 14.16 -9.28
CA MET A 112 -2.71 13.00 -10.05
C MET A 112 -2.07 12.87 -11.43
N ASP A 113 -1.62 13.95 -12.05
CA ASP A 113 -1.01 13.92 -13.39
C ASP A 113 0.51 13.74 -13.39
N ASP A 114 1.14 13.79 -12.21
CA ASP A 114 2.60 13.65 -12.06
C ASP A 114 3.02 12.17 -11.92
N TYR A 115 2.07 11.28 -11.58
CA TYR A 115 2.33 9.87 -11.28
C TYR A 115 1.57 8.92 -12.21
N ASP A 116 2.17 7.76 -12.51
CA ASP A 116 1.46 6.63 -13.11
C ASP A 116 0.62 5.88 -12.05
N TYR A 117 1.15 5.76 -10.83
CA TYR A 117 0.52 5.04 -9.72
C TYR A 117 0.67 5.78 -8.39
N ILE A 118 -0.38 5.73 -7.58
CA ILE A 118 -0.34 6.14 -6.18
C ILE A 118 -0.70 4.93 -5.33
N MET A 119 0.21 4.55 -4.43
CA MET A 119 0.03 3.41 -3.52
C MET A 119 -0.29 3.91 -2.12
N ILE A 120 -1.37 3.40 -1.51
CA ILE A 120 -1.78 3.79 -0.16
C ILE A 120 -1.67 2.58 0.78
N ASP A 121 -0.91 2.72 1.88
CA ASP A 121 -0.90 1.75 2.98
C ASP A 121 -1.82 2.24 4.11
N THR A 122 -2.81 1.42 4.48
CA THR A 122 -3.83 1.80 5.47
C THR A 122 -3.50 1.25 6.87
N PRO A 123 -3.96 1.90 7.95
CA PRO A 123 -3.83 1.35 9.29
C PRO A 123 -4.62 0.03 9.47
N PRO A 124 -4.29 -0.81 10.47
CA PRO A 124 -5.07 -1.99 10.87
C PRO A 124 -6.34 -1.62 11.66
N ALA A 125 -7.08 -0.62 11.18
CA ALA A 125 -8.28 -0.12 11.83
C ALA A 125 -9.32 0.33 10.78
N LEU A 126 -10.60 0.23 11.13
CA LEU A 126 -11.69 0.80 10.34
C LEU A 126 -12.00 2.20 10.88
N SER A 127 -11.10 3.15 10.58
CA SER A 127 -11.18 4.54 11.03
C SER A 127 -11.40 5.51 9.86
N ILE A 128 -11.48 6.81 10.17
CA ILE A 128 -11.60 7.87 9.16
C ILE A 128 -10.42 7.89 8.19
N LEU A 129 -9.23 7.43 8.60
CA LEU A 129 -8.05 7.32 7.73
C LEU A 129 -8.28 6.26 6.65
N THR A 130 -8.83 5.11 7.03
CA THR A 130 -9.20 4.03 6.10
C THR A 130 -10.33 4.46 5.16
N ILE A 131 -11.30 5.23 5.64
CA ILE A 131 -12.37 5.81 4.79
C ILE A 131 -11.77 6.78 3.77
N ASN A 132 -10.83 7.63 4.17
CA ASN A 132 -10.11 8.53 3.25
C ASN A 132 -9.34 7.74 2.19
N ALA A 133 -8.65 6.68 2.58
CA ALA A 133 -7.96 5.79 1.64
C ALA A 133 -8.91 5.22 0.59
N TYR A 134 -10.07 4.69 1.00
CA TYR A 134 -11.03 4.08 0.08
C TYR A 134 -11.72 5.12 -0.79
N THR A 135 -11.93 6.32 -0.24
CA THR A 135 -12.48 7.43 -1.00
C THR A 135 -11.48 7.90 -2.06
N ALA A 136 -10.18 7.94 -1.78
CA ALA A 136 -9.19 8.31 -2.78
C ALA A 136 -8.86 7.19 -3.79
N ALA A 137 -9.04 5.92 -3.44
CA ALA A 137 -8.60 4.78 -4.25
C ALA A 137 -9.49 4.49 -5.47
N ASP A 138 -8.87 4.06 -6.56
CA ASP A 138 -9.56 3.39 -7.67
C ASP A 138 -9.72 1.89 -7.38
N LYS A 139 -8.70 1.29 -6.74
CA LYS A 139 -8.57 -0.15 -6.53
C LYS A 139 -8.20 -0.52 -5.11
N LEU A 140 -8.81 -1.56 -4.57
CA LEU A 140 -8.44 -2.21 -3.31
C LEU A 140 -7.81 -3.57 -3.52
N ILE A 141 -6.70 -3.82 -2.83
CA ILE A 141 -6.14 -5.16 -2.63
C ILE A 141 -6.27 -5.50 -1.15
N ILE A 142 -6.75 -6.71 -0.85
CA ILE A 142 -6.97 -7.18 0.53
C ILE A 142 -6.02 -8.33 0.85
N PRO A 143 -4.81 -8.08 1.39
CA PRO A 143 -3.93 -9.14 1.86
C PRO A 143 -4.52 -9.85 3.07
N MET A 144 -4.46 -11.18 3.10
CA MET A 144 -4.85 -11.97 4.25
C MET A 144 -3.88 -13.13 4.46
N ILE A 145 -3.71 -13.56 5.70
CA ILE A 145 -3.01 -14.81 6.00
C ILE A 145 -4.04 -15.93 6.17
N ALA A 146 -3.65 -17.16 5.83
CA ALA A 146 -4.51 -18.34 5.83
C ALA A 146 -4.83 -18.84 7.26
N GLU A 147 -5.55 -18.01 8.02
CA GLU A 147 -6.00 -18.26 9.39
C GLU A 147 -7.49 -17.88 9.51
N ILE A 148 -8.26 -18.60 10.32
CA ILE A 148 -9.70 -18.38 10.49
C ILE A 148 -10.02 -16.95 10.94
N LEU A 149 -9.24 -16.40 11.89
CA LEU A 149 -9.43 -15.01 12.37
C LEU A 149 -9.24 -13.96 11.27
N SER A 150 -8.46 -14.27 10.22
CA SER A 150 -8.31 -13.35 9.08
C SER A 150 -9.60 -13.24 8.26
N LEU A 151 -10.41 -14.30 8.18
CA LEU A 151 -11.69 -14.29 7.47
C LEU A 151 -12.70 -13.37 8.18
N GLN A 152 -12.70 -13.36 9.52
CA GLN A 152 -13.56 -12.48 10.31
C GLN A 152 -13.28 -10.99 10.03
N GLY A 153 -12.01 -10.60 9.91
CA GLY A 153 -11.63 -9.22 9.58
C GLY A 153 -12.13 -8.78 8.19
N ILE A 154 -12.19 -9.68 7.22
CA ILE A 154 -12.70 -9.37 5.87
C ILE A 154 -14.22 -9.17 5.90
N ALA A 155 -14.94 -9.94 6.72
CA ALA A 155 -16.38 -9.77 6.89
C ALA A 155 -16.74 -8.36 7.44
N GLN A 156 -15.94 -7.84 8.37
CA GLN A 156 -16.11 -6.47 8.90
C GLN A 156 -15.74 -5.39 7.86
N LEU A 157 -14.68 -5.64 7.09
CA LEU A 157 -14.25 -4.78 5.99
C LEU A 157 -15.36 -4.58 4.93
N LYS A 158 -16.14 -5.63 4.65
CA LYS A 158 -17.24 -5.63 3.67
C LYS A 158 -18.24 -4.50 3.90
N GLU A 159 -18.69 -4.33 5.14
CA GLU A 159 -19.66 -3.29 5.49
C GLU A 159 -19.10 -1.89 5.21
N THR A 160 -17.84 -1.67 5.57
CA THR A 160 -17.15 -0.39 5.34
C THR A 160 -16.97 -0.12 3.85
N ILE A 161 -16.50 -1.11 3.07
CA ILE A 161 -16.32 -0.95 1.62
C ILE A 161 -17.65 -0.63 0.94
N PHE A 162 -18.73 -1.34 1.29
CA PHE A 162 -20.03 -1.07 0.69
C PHE A 162 -20.61 0.29 1.09
N ALA A 163 -20.39 0.74 2.32
CA ALA A 163 -20.74 2.10 2.72
C ALA A 163 -19.97 3.13 1.88
N VAL A 164 -18.65 2.97 1.72
CA VAL A 164 -17.84 3.87 0.91
C VAL A 164 -18.28 3.85 -0.56
N LYS A 165 -18.49 2.67 -1.14
CA LYS A 165 -19.00 2.54 -2.52
C LYS A 165 -20.33 3.24 -2.72
N LYS A 166 -21.22 3.15 -1.75
CA LYS A 166 -22.56 3.74 -1.84
C LYS A 166 -22.54 5.27 -1.72
N TYR A 167 -21.76 5.81 -0.79
CA TYR A 167 -21.87 7.20 -0.38
C TYR A 167 -20.74 8.12 -0.83
N TYR A 168 -19.52 7.59 -1.05
CA TYR A 168 -18.32 8.42 -1.30
C TYR A 168 -17.59 8.09 -2.60
N ASN A 169 -17.51 6.82 -2.99
CA ASN A 169 -16.73 6.38 -4.14
C ASN A 169 -17.38 5.21 -4.90
N LYS A 170 -18.32 5.51 -5.79
CA LYS A 170 -19.07 4.50 -6.56
C LYS A 170 -18.21 3.64 -7.47
N ASP A 171 -17.10 4.19 -7.95
CA ASP A 171 -16.21 3.57 -8.93
C ASP A 171 -15.13 2.68 -8.29
N LEU A 172 -15.04 2.68 -6.95
CA LEU A 172 -14.06 1.87 -6.20
C LEU A 172 -14.18 0.39 -6.55
N GLU A 173 -13.13 -0.17 -7.13
CA GLU A 173 -13.04 -1.58 -7.49
C GLU A 173 -12.31 -2.37 -6.40
N ILE A 174 -12.81 -3.55 -6.06
CA ILE A 174 -12.05 -4.50 -5.23
C ILE A 174 -11.33 -5.44 -6.19
N THR A 175 -10.03 -5.26 -6.38
CA THR A 175 -9.24 -6.04 -7.34
C THR A 175 -9.15 -7.51 -6.93
N GLY A 176 -8.98 -7.77 -5.63
CA GLY A 176 -8.99 -9.14 -5.12
C GLY A 176 -8.41 -9.32 -3.74
N ILE A 177 -8.61 -10.53 -3.22
CA ILE A 177 -8.02 -11.01 -1.97
C ILE A 177 -6.68 -11.68 -2.28
N LEU A 178 -5.61 -11.22 -1.62
CA LEU A 178 -4.27 -11.77 -1.75
C LEU A 178 -3.99 -12.73 -0.59
N LEU A 179 -3.71 -14.00 -0.87
CA LEU A 179 -3.24 -14.93 0.16
C LEU A 179 -1.74 -14.75 0.40
N ASN A 180 -1.41 -14.34 1.62
CA ASN A 180 -0.06 -14.13 2.12
C ASN A 180 0.33 -15.23 3.13
N LYS A 181 1.63 -15.44 3.31
CA LYS A 181 2.23 -16.53 4.09
C LYS A 181 1.64 -17.90 3.71
N TYR A 182 1.34 -18.08 2.43
CA TYR A 182 0.63 -19.24 1.91
C TYR A 182 1.52 -20.49 1.91
N ASN A 183 1.01 -21.59 2.46
CA ASN A 183 1.68 -22.89 2.44
C ASN A 183 0.71 -24.00 1.96
N PRO A 184 0.83 -24.47 0.70
CA PRO A 184 -0.11 -25.43 0.12
C PRO A 184 -0.05 -26.83 0.77
N ARG A 185 0.96 -27.11 1.61
CA ARG A 185 1.10 -28.38 2.32
C ARG A 185 0.21 -28.48 3.54
N LEU A 186 -0.31 -27.36 4.05
CA LEU A 186 -1.16 -27.34 5.23
C LEU A 186 -2.63 -27.50 4.83
N VAL A 187 -3.34 -28.40 5.49
CA VAL A 187 -4.78 -28.63 5.25
C VAL A 187 -5.57 -27.36 5.52
N LEU A 188 -5.30 -26.69 6.65
CA LEU A 188 -5.95 -25.42 7.02
C LEU A 188 -5.82 -24.35 5.94
N THR A 189 -4.71 -24.32 5.20
CA THR A 189 -4.52 -23.33 4.13
C THR A 189 -5.53 -23.51 3.00
N LYS A 190 -5.88 -24.75 2.66
CA LYS A 190 -6.88 -25.05 1.62
C LYS A 190 -8.29 -24.73 2.10
N GLU A 191 -8.62 -25.11 3.33
CA GLU A 191 -9.91 -24.78 3.95
C GLU A 191 -10.14 -23.26 4.03
N VAL A 192 -9.13 -22.51 4.46
CA VAL A 192 -9.22 -21.04 4.52
C VAL A 192 -9.30 -20.43 3.12
N GLU A 193 -8.64 -21.00 2.12
CA GLU A 193 -8.74 -20.56 0.73
C GLU A 193 -10.16 -20.76 0.17
N GLU A 194 -10.82 -21.89 0.42
CA GLU A 194 -12.21 -22.14 0.02
C GLU A 194 -13.16 -21.12 0.67
N LEU A 195 -13.04 -20.91 1.99
CA LEU A 195 -13.86 -19.93 2.71
C LEU A 195 -13.59 -18.50 2.25
N ALA A 196 -12.33 -18.15 1.98
CA ALA A 196 -11.98 -16.85 1.41
C ALA A 196 -12.63 -16.64 0.03
N GLY A 197 -12.82 -17.72 -0.74
CA GLY A 197 -13.50 -17.67 -2.04
C GLY A 197 -14.95 -17.25 -1.90
N MET A 198 -15.66 -17.84 -0.94
CA MET A 198 -17.05 -17.46 -0.63
C MET A 198 -17.16 -15.99 -0.20
N ILE A 199 -16.19 -15.50 0.61
CA ILE A 199 -16.16 -14.09 1.02
C ILE A 199 -15.84 -13.16 -0.17
N ALA A 200 -14.93 -13.57 -1.05
CA ALA A 200 -14.60 -12.83 -2.26
C ALA A 200 -15.82 -12.65 -3.17
N GLU A 201 -16.61 -13.71 -3.39
CA GLU A 201 -17.85 -13.63 -4.15
C GLU A 201 -18.84 -12.64 -3.54
N GLN A 202 -19.00 -12.66 -2.21
CA GLN A 202 -19.85 -11.71 -1.51
C GLN A 202 -19.39 -10.25 -1.60
N LEU A 203 -18.10 -10.02 -1.80
CA LEU A 203 -17.51 -8.71 -2.05
C LEU A 203 -17.59 -8.30 -3.54
N GLY A 204 -18.04 -9.19 -4.42
CA GLY A 204 -18.03 -8.99 -5.86
C GLY A 204 -16.61 -8.99 -6.43
N THR A 205 -15.71 -9.78 -5.85
CA THR A 205 -14.31 -9.90 -6.26
C THR A 205 -13.88 -11.37 -6.31
N LYS A 206 -12.58 -11.61 -6.47
CA LYS A 206 -11.95 -12.93 -6.55
C LYS A 206 -10.79 -13.03 -5.57
N ILE A 207 -10.39 -14.27 -5.25
CA ILE A 207 -9.01 -14.49 -4.80
C ILE A 207 -8.12 -14.28 -6.01
N LEU A 208 -7.03 -13.51 -5.83
CA LEU A 208 -6.02 -13.36 -6.87
C LEU A 208 -5.41 -14.72 -7.20
N SER A 209 -4.69 -14.85 -8.30
CA SER A 209 -3.98 -16.08 -8.66
C SER A 209 -2.63 -16.15 -7.95
N SER A 210 -2.00 -14.99 -7.77
CA SER A 210 -0.73 -14.85 -7.07
C SER A 210 -0.86 -15.19 -5.57
N ARG A 211 0.18 -15.82 -5.03
CA ARG A 211 0.30 -16.23 -3.63
C ARG A 211 1.66 -15.77 -3.12
N ILE A 212 1.71 -15.19 -1.91
CA ILE A 212 2.98 -14.82 -1.28
C ILE A 212 3.34 -15.87 -0.24
N SER A 213 4.50 -16.51 -0.41
CA SER A 213 5.04 -17.47 0.53
C SER A 213 5.78 -16.77 1.67
N THR A 214 5.90 -17.42 2.82
CA THR A 214 6.79 -16.96 3.89
C THR A 214 8.24 -16.91 3.39
N ASN A 215 8.92 -15.79 3.62
CA ASN A 215 10.33 -15.61 3.25
C ASN A 215 11.02 -14.69 4.26
N VAL A 216 12.22 -15.05 4.71
CA VAL A 216 13.02 -14.28 5.69
C VAL A 216 13.36 -12.90 5.13
N SER A 217 13.66 -12.81 3.83
CA SER A 217 14.03 -11.56 3.16
C SER A 217 12.94 -10.47 3.26
N LEU A 218 11.67 -10.86 3.40
CA LEU A 218 10.56 -9.90 3.59
C LEU A 218 10.57 -9.24 4.97
N ALA A 219 11.11 -9.94 5.97
CA ALA A 219 11.27 -9.39 7.32
C ALA A 219 12.54 -8.55 7.45
N GLU A 220 13.57 -8.85 6.64
CA GLU A 220 14.85 -8.12 6.67
C GLU A 220 14.81 -6.83 5.85
N ALA A 221 14.15 -6.81 4.69
CA ALA A 221 14.14 -5.65 3.78
C ALA A 221 13.80 -4.30 4.45
N PRO A 222 12.78 -4.21 5.35
CA PRO A 222 12.49 -2.97 6.06
C PRO A 222 13.67 -2.41 6.87
N ALA A 223 14.46 -3.27 7.51
CA ALA A 223 15.62 -2.85 8.31
C ALA A 223 16.74 -2.22 7.46
N HIS A 224 16.68 -2.38 6.14
CA HIS A 224 17.59 -1.76 5.18
C HIS A 224 16.99 -0.53 4.48
N GLY A 225 15.74 -0.14 4.79
CA GLY A 225 15.08 1.01 4.19
C GLY A 225 14.84 0.89 2.68
N ILE A 226 14.82 -0.35 2.14
CA ILE A 226 14.67 -0.61 0.71
C ILE A 226 13.62 -1.68 0.45
N SER A 227 13.00 -1.63 -0.74
CA SER A 227 11.97 -2.60 -1.13
C SER A 227 12.55 -4.02 -1.29
N ILE A 228 11.70 -5.05 -1.17
CA ILE A 228 12.10 -6.44 -1.41
C ILE A 228 12.66 -6.67 -2.83
N MET A 229 12.23 -5.85 -3.80
CA MET A 229 12.68 -5.90 -5.18
C MET A 229 14.18 -5.59 -5.27
N GLU A 230 14.65 -4.64 -4.46
CA GLU A 230 16.05 -4.24 -4.39
C GLU A 230 16.86 -5.10 -3.40
N TYR A 231 16.29 -5.40 -2.23
CA TYR A 231 16.96 -6.16 -1.18
C TYR A 231 17.31 -7.59 -1.63
N ALA A 232 16.33 -8.29 -2.21
CA ALA A 232 16.49 -9.70 -2.57
C ALA A 232 15.91 -9.99 -3.97
N PRO A 233 16.49 -9.42 -5.06
CA PRO A 233 15.92 -9.42 -6.42
C PRO A 233 15.69 -10.81 -7.04
N ARG A 234 16.36 -11.84 -6.49
CA ARG A 234 16.31 -13.25 -6.91
C ARG A 234 15.55 -14.14 -5.94
N SER A 235 14.98 -13.59 -4.87
CA SER A 235 14.22 -14.36 -3.90
C SER A 235 12.91 -14.89 -4.51
N LYS A 236 12.39 -15.97 -3.93
CA LYS A 236 11.06 -16.48 -4.28
C LYS A 236 9.98 -15.41 -4.08
N ALA A 237 10.05 -14.67 -2.96
CA ALA A 237 9.09 -13.62 -2.64
C ALA A 237 9.06 -12.51 -3.71
N THR A 238 10.24 -12.09 -4.20
CA THR A 238 10.34 -11.11 -5.28
C THR A 238 9.68 -11.60 -6.57
N ALA A 239 9.87 -12.87 -6.93
CA ALA A 239 9.20 -13.45 -8.10
C ALA A 239 7.67 -13.50 -7.92
N GLU A 240 7.20 -13.87 -6.72
CA GLU A 240 5.78 -13.89 -6.38
C GLU A 240 5.15 -12.48 -6.43
N TYR A 241 5.82 -11.46 -5.88
CA TYR A 241 5.37 -10.08 -5.95
C TYR A 241 5.39 -9.52 -7.38
N ARG A 242 6.39 -9.87 -8.21
CA ARG A 242 6.38 -9.49 -9.63
C ARG A 242 5.17 -10.08 -10.37
N SER A 243 4.84 -11.34 -10.11
CA SER A 243 3.62 -11.96 -10.67
C SER A 243 2.35 -11.24 -10.22
N LEU A 244 2.27 -10.88 -8.93
CA LEU A 244 1.16 -10.13 -8.37
C LEU A 244 1.00 -8.74 -9.00
N ILE A 245 2.09 -7.98 -9.13
CA ILE A 245 2.05 -6.64 -9.73
C ILE A 245 1.58 -6.73 -11.18
N ASN A 246 2.11 -7.68 -11.96
CA ASN A 246 1.66 -7.91 -13.33
C ASN A 246 0.18 -8.31 -13.39
N GLU A 247 -0.28 -9.20 -12.51
CA GLU A 247 -1.69 -9.61 -12.43
C GLU A 247 -2.63 -8.43 -12.16
N VAL A 248 -2.24 -7.51 -11.27
CA VAL A 248 -3.09 -6.38 -10.85
C VAL A 248 -3.03 -5.21 -11.82
N THR A 249 -1.86 -4.92 -12.38
CA THR A 249 -1.60 -3.69 -13.15
C THR A 249 -1.45 -3.92 -14.65
N GLY A 250 -1.20 -5.16 -15.07
CA GLY A 250 -0.82 -5.49 -16.45
C GLY A 250 0.57 -5.00 -16.86
N VAL A 251 1.34 -4.38 -15.94
CA VAL A 251 2.68 -3.88 -16.23
C VAL A 251 3.65 -5.06 -16.33
N PRO A 252 4.37 -5.23 -17.46
CA PRO A 252 5.36 -6.29 -17.60
C PRO A 252 6.53 -6.05 -16.66
N MET A 253 6.77 -6.97 -15.73
CA MET A 253 7.87 -6.86 -14.77
C MET A 253 9.22 -7.16 -15.45
N LYS A 254 10.21 -6.27 -15.25
CA LYS A 254 11.57 -6.51 -15.74
C LYS A 254 12.17 -7.73 -15.03
N LYS A 255 12.78 -8.62 -15.82
CA LYS A 255 13.62 -9.69 -15.27
C LYS A 255 14.90 -9.05 -14.75
N SER A 256 15.30 -9.39 -13.51
CA SER A 256 16.54 -8.95 -12.85
C SER A 256 17.71 -8.88 -13.84
N GLN A 257 18.09 -7.66 -14.25
CA GLN A 257 19.34 -7.44 -14.96
C GLN A 257 20.47 -7.34 -13.93
N ARG A 258 21.65 -7.93 -14.20
CA ARG A 258 22.87 -7.68 -13.42
C ARG A 258 23.13 -6.17 -13.46
N LYS A 259 22.86 -5.44 -12.38
CA LYS A 259 23.42 -4.10 -12.22
C LYS A 259 24.80 -4.25 -11.59
N ASP A 260 25.83 -4.13 -12.43
CA ASP A 260 27.12 -3.62 -11.94
C ASP A 260 26.88 -2.23 -11.36
N SER A 261 27.39 -2.03 -10.15
CA SER A 261 27.20 -0.87 -9.31
C SER A 261 27.54 0.48 -9.98
N LYS A 262 26.83 1.52 -9.53
CA LYS A 262 27.06 2.98 -9.67
C LYS A 262 26.15 3.69 -10.69
N ARG A 263 25.00 4.19 -10.19
CA ARG A 263 24.43 5.45 -10.69
C ARG A 263 25.11 6.63 -9.97
N PRO A 264 25.33 7.77 -10.64
CA PRO A 264 26.01 8.90 -10.05
C PRO A 264 25.11 9.60 -9.03
N VAL A 265 25.65 9.82 -7.84
CA VAL A 265 25.05 10.66 -6.79
C VAL A 265 24.87 12.08 -7.35
N ARG A 266 23.62 12.54 -7.50
CA ARG A 266 23.36 13.96 -7.74
C ARG A 266 23.51 14.70 -6.42
N ARG A 267 24.56 15.53 -6.33
CA ARG A 267 24.82 16.37 -5.15
C ARG A 267 23.68 17.40 -4.99
N PRO A 268 23.24 17.69 -3.75
CA PRO A 268 22.27 18.74 -3.52
C PRO A 268 22.87 20.11 -3.92
N SER A 269 22.06 20.91 -4.61
CA SER A 269 22.37 22.29 -4.95
C SER A 269 22.59 23.09 -3.66
N LYS A 270 23.79 23.63 -3.48
CA LYS A 270 24.06 24.61 -2.44
C LYS A 270 23.12 25.81 -2.66
N LYS A 271 22.28 26.10 -1.67
CA LYS A 271 21.61 27.40 -1.53
C LYS A 271 22.68 28.50 -1.52
N GLN A 272 22.52 29.50 -2.37
CA GLN A 272 23.07 30.85 -2.17
C GLN A 272 21.91 31.76 -1.78
#